data_AF-A0A538H3S6-F1
#
_entry.id   AF-A0A538H3S6-F1
#
_cell.length_a   1.000
_cell.length_b   1.000
_cell.length_c   1.000
_cell.angle_alpha   90.00
_cell.angle_beta   90.00
_cell.angle_gamma   90.00
#
_symmetry.space_group_name_H-M   'P 1'
#
loop_
_entity.id
_entity.type
_entity.pdbx_description
1 polymer ?
#
loop_
_entity_poly.entity_id
_entity_poly.type
_entity_poly.pdbx_seq_one_letter_code
_entity_poly.pdbx_strand_id
1 'polypeptide(L)'
;TIDNGCPWIVPGVHRLGTLRHRWVEPIGWQCLDDPPGAVAAPVPAGGAVVFSSLTPHSTGPNTTDATRKAYILQYAVAGTHVLEGDPRE
;
A
#
# COMPACT_ATOMS: atom_id res chain seq x y z
N THR A 1 -13.50 -7.35 1.78
CA THR A 1 -14.38 -6.78 0.74
C THR A 1 -14.05 -5.30 0.57
N ILE A 2 -14.63 -4.61 -0.42
CA ILE A 2 -14.35 -3.19 -0.67
C ILE A 2 -14.85 -2.30 0.48
N ASP A 3 -16.09 -2.50 0.91
CA ASP A 3 -16.77 -1.82 2.03
C ASP A 3 -16.09 -2.05 3.39
N ASN A 4 -15.48 -3.23 3.59
CA ASN A 4 -14.73 -3.55 4.80
C ASN A 4 -13.23 -3.22 4.68
N GLY A 5 -12.90 -2.20 3.87
CA GLY A 5 -11.58 -1.60 3.77
C GLY A 5 -10.49 -2.51 3.19
N CYS A 6 -10.73 -3.26 2.10
CA CYS A 6 -9.64 -4.02 1.45
C CYS A 6 -8.52 -3.10 0.92
N PRO A 7 -7.32 -3.65 0.66
CA PRO A 7 -6.27 -2.93 -0.04
C PRO A 7 -6.70 -2.53 -1.46
N TRP A 8 -6.17 -1.40 -1.89
CA TRP A 8 -6.16 -0.90 -3.27
C TRP A 8 -4.72 -0.80 -3.72
N ILE A 9 -4.43 -1.21 -4.95
CA ILE A 9 -3.08 -1.17 -5.53
C ILE A 9 -3.08 -0.36 -6.83
N VAL A 10 -1.96 0.27 -7.15
CA VAL A 10 -1.74 0.88 -8.47
C VAL A 10 -0.77 -0.02 -9.27
N PRO A 11 -1.26 -0.85 -10.21
CA PRO A 11 -0.42 -1.81 -10.92
C PRO A 11 0.68 -1.13 -11.74
N GLY A 12 1.86 -1.77 -11.79
CA GLY A 12 2.98 -1.33 -12.63
C GLY A 12 3.82 -0.16 -12.06
N VAL A 13 3.27 0.69 -11.19
CA VAL A 13 3.97 1.89 -10.68
C VAL A 13 5.20 1.55 -9.83
N HIS A 14 5.22 0.38 -9.18
CA HIS A 14 6.39 -0.14 -8.46
C HIS A 14 7.67 -0.24 -9.30
N ARG A 15 7.56 -0.22 -10.64
CA ARG A 15 8.70 -0.28 -11.55
C ARG A 15 9.42 1.07 -11.70
N LEU A 16 8.84 2.15 -11.19
CA LEU A 16 9.43 3.49 -11.22
C LEU A 16 10.44 3.72 -10.07
N GLY A 17 10.63 2.72 -9.19
CA GLY A 17 11.48 2.84 -8.01
C GLY A 17 10.74 3.47 -6.82
N THR A 18 11.50 3.96 -5.84
CA THR A 18 10.95 4.60 -4.65
C THR A 18 10.35 5.95 -4.99
N LEU A 19 9.05 6.10 -4.78
CA LEU A 19 8.36 7.38 -4.97
C LEU A 19 8.50 8.28 -3.75
N ARG A 20 8.62 9.58 -4.01
CA ARG A 20 8.63 10.60 -2.96
C ARG A 20 7.29 10.61 -2.23
N HIS A 21 7.34 10.47 -0.92
CA HIS A 21 6.17 10.65 -0.06
C HIS A 21 6.15 12.09 0.46
N ARG A 22 4.94 12.65 0.53
CA ARG A 22 4.64 13.93 1.19
C ARG A 22 3.66 13.67 2.33
N TRP A 23 3.84 14.35 3.46
CA TRP A 23 2.89 14.27 4.56
C TRP A 23 1.62 15.05 4.18
N VAL A 24 0.46 14.42 4.37
CA VAL A 24 -0.86 15.02 4.10
C VAL A 24 -1.74 14.77 5.31
N GLU A 25 -2.13 15.84 6.00
CA GLU A 25 -3.05 15.74 7.12
C GLU A 25 -4.49 15.53 6.61
N PRO A 26 -5.31 14.62 7.18
CA PRO A 26 -5.01 13.69 8.28
C PRO A 26 -4.61 12.27 7.85
N ILE A 27 -4.32 12.06 6.57
CA ILE A 27 -4.14 10.72 5.97
C ILE A 27 -2.72 10.15 6.15
N GLY A 28 -1.74 10.97 6.52
CA GLY A 28 -0.34 10.58 6.70
C GLY A 28 0.50 10.66 5.42
N TRP A 29 1.39 9.70 5.20
CA TRP A 29 2.30 9.69 4.05
C TRP A 29 1.57 9.30 2.74
N GLN A 30 1.65 10.16 1.73
CA GLN A 30 1.07 9.94 0.41
C GLN A 30 2.14 10.10 -0.69
N CYS A 31 2.12 9.23 -1.70
CA CYS A 31 3.01 9.31 -2.88
C CYS A 31 2.28 9.56 -4.21
N LEU A 32 0.95 9.45 -4.26
CA LEU A 32 0.13 9.72 -5.44
C LEU A 32 -1.11 10.51 -5.04
N ASP A 33 -1.40 11.58 -5.79
CA ASP A 33 -2.56 12.45 -5.54
C ASP A 33 -3.84 11.87 -6.17
N ASP A 34 -3.71 11.44 -7.43
CA ASP A 34 -4.74 10.74 -8.19
C ASP A 34 -4.15 9.38 -8.63
N PRO A 35 -4.48 8.27 -7.96
CA PRO A 35 -3.86 6.97 -8.22
C PRO A 35 -4.40 6.35 -9.52
N PRO A 36 -3.64 6.39 -10.64
CA PRO A 36 -4.18 6.06 -11.96
C PRO A 36 -4.47 4.56 -12.07
N GLY A 37 -5.71 4.19 -12.34
CA GLY A 37 -6.08 2.79 -12.53
C GLY A 37 -5.92 1.93 -11.27
N ALA A 38 -6.15 2.52 -10.09
CA ALA A 38 -6.17 1.77 -8.84
C ALA A 38 -7.17 0.60 -8.89
N VAL A 39 -6.74 -0.58 -8.43
CA VAL A 39 -7.54 -1.81 -8.42
C VAL A 39 -7.73 -2.28 -6.98
N ALA A 40 -8.98 -2.56 -6.60
CA ALA A 40 -9.29 -3.17 -5.32
C ALA A 40 -8.86 -4.65 -5.29
N ALA A 41 -8.29 -5.09 -4.16
CA ALA A 41 -7.84 -6.46 -3.95
C ALA A 41 -8.55 -7.12 -2.75
N PRO A 42 -9.88 -7.38 -2.82
CA PRO A 42 -10.58 -8.10 -1.78
C PRO A 42 -10.20 -9.60 -1.81
N VAL A 43 -9.99 -10.16 -0.64
CA VAL A 43 -9.76 -11.61 -0.45
C VAL A 43 -10.66 -12.15 0.66
N PRO A 44 -11.04 -13.44 0.63
CA PRO A 44 -11.75 -14.08 1.74
C PRO A 44 -10.85 -14.26 2.96
N ALA A 45 -11.42 -14.66 4.09
CA ALA A 45 -10.64 -15.05 5.27
C ALA A 45 -9.67 -16.19 4.92
N GLY A 46 -8.40 -16.04 5.32
CA GLY A 46 -7.32 -16.96 4.94
C GLY A 46 -6.71 -16.69 3.56
N GLY A 47 -7.30 -15.82 2.74
CA GLY A 47 -6.70 -15.35 1.49
C GLY A 47 -5.60 -14.30 1.74
N ALA A 48 -4.75 -14.10 0.73
CA ALA A 48 -3.63 -13.17 0.80
C ALA A 48 -3.54 -12.31 -0.46
N VAL A 49 -3.07 -11.07 -0.29
CA VAL A 49 -2.65 -10.17 -1.37
C VAL A 49 -1.14 -9.99 -1.23
N VAL A 50 -0.40 -10.23 -2.32
CA VAL A 50 1.05 -10.11 -2.36
C VAL A 50 1.42 -9.06 -3.39
N PHE A 51 2.24 -8.09 -3.00
CA PHE A 51 2.70 -7.03 -3.88
C PHE A 51 4.13 -6.60 -3.49
N SER A 52 4.86 -6.05 -4.46
CA SER A 52 6.20 -5.48 -4.22
C SER A 52 6.13 -4.34 -3.21
N SER A 53 7.14 -4.21 -2.35
CA SER A 53 7.29 -3.12 -1.38
C SER A 53 7.19 -1.71 -1.99
N LEU A 54 7.48 -1.59 -3.29
CA LEU A 54 7.41 -0.34 -4.05
C LEU A 54 6.03 -0.07 -4.67
N THR A 55 5.05 -0.98 -4.52
CA THR A 55 3.71 -0.79 -5.08
C THR A 55 2.95 0.23 -4.25
N PRO A 56 2.53 1.37 -4.84
CA PRO A 56 1.64 2.28 -4.16
C PRO A 56 0.34 1.56 -3.82
N HIS A 57 -0.04 1.64 -2.56
CA HIS A 57 -1.23 1.00 -2.05
C HIS A 57 -1.86 1.84 -0.94
N SER A 58 -3.15 1.63 -0.74
CA SER A 58 -3.91 2.23 0.35
C SER A 58 -4.98 1.24 0.83
N THR A 59 -5.56 1.50 1.99
CA THR A 59 -6.76 0.80 2.45
C THR A 59 -7.88 1.81 2.60
N GLY A 60 -9.05 1.50 2.03
CA GLY A 60 -10.23 2.33 2.21
C GLY A 60 -10.75 2.30 3.65
N PRO A 61 -11.62 3.25 4.03
CA PRO A 61 -12.31 3.19 5.32
C PRO A 61 -13.13 1.90 5.44
N ASN A 62 -13.24 1.39 6.65
CA ASN A 62 -14.21 0.35 6.96
C ASN A 62 -15.55 1.01 7.29
N THR A 63 -16.55 0.86 6.42
CA THR A 63 -17.89 1.42 6.59
C THR A 63 -18.89 0.38 7.10
N THR A 64 -18.40 -0.73 7.66
CA THR A 64 -19.21 -1.83 8.20
C THR A 64 -19.05 -1.92 9.72
N ASP A 65 -19.96 -2.64 10.37
CA ASP A 65 -19.87 -2.91 11.83
C ASP A 65 -18.91 -4.06 12.18
N ALA A 66 -18.32 -4.71 11.18
CA ALA A 66 -17.42 -5.84 11.37
C ALA A 66 -15.97 -5.38 11.46
N THR A 67 -15.18 -6.02 12.33
CA THR A 67 -13.73 -5.78 12.37
C THR A 67 -13.02 -6.56 11.25
N ARG A 68 -12.21 -5.87 10.44
CA ARG A 68 -11.26 -6.51 9.52
C ARG A 68 -9.88 -6.62 10.16
N LYS A 69 -9.41 -7.84 10.40
CA LYS A 69 -8.02 -8.11 10.83
C LYS A 69 -7.16 -8.50 9.63
N ALA A 70 -5.88 -8.15 9.66
CA ALA A 70 -4.88 -8.61 8.72
C ALA A 70 -3.58 -8.91 9.46
N TYR A 71 -2.86 -9.91 8.97
CA TYR A 71 -1.50 -10.21 9.40
C TYR A 71 -0.55 -9.90 8.23
N ILE A 72 0.41 -9.01 8.47
CA ILE A 72 1.31 -8.50 7.42
C ILE A 72 2.68 -9.11 7.63
N LEU A 73 3.21 -9.73 6.57
CA LEU A 73 4.57 -10.24 6.50
C LEU A 73 5.31 -9.46 5.42
N GLN A 74 6.50 -8.96 5.76
CA GLN A 74 7.38 -8.27 4.83
C GLN A 74 8.66 -9.09 4.66
N TYR A 75 9.02 -9.36 3.41
CA TYR A 75 10.24 -10.08 3.05
C TYR A 75 11.15 -9.14 2.29
N ALA A 76 12.44 -9.20 2.59
CA ALA A 76 13.48 -8.47 1.89
C ALA A 76 14.68 -9.40 1.66
N VAL A 77 15.47 -9.11 0.63
CA VAL A 77 16.71 -9.84 0.37
C VAL A 77 17.69 -9.55 1.52
N ALA A 78 18.45 -10.55 1.96
CA ALA A 78 19.49 -10.36 2.97
C ALA A 78 20.43 -9.21 2.58
N GLY A 79 20.72 -8.31 3.52
CA GLY A 79 21.51 -7.10 3.27
C GLY A 79 20.72 -5.89 2.78
N THR A 80 19.40 -6.02 2.58
CA THR A 80 18.53 -4.85 2.36
C THR A 80 18.58 -3.95 3.59
N HIS A 81 18.75 -2.65 3.35
CA HIS A 81 18.75 -1.62 4.38
C HIS A 81 17.80 -0.49 3.98
N VAL A 82 17.28 0.21 4.98
CA VAL A 82 16.48 1.42 4.76
C VAL A 82 17.42 2.53 4.31
N LEU A 83 17.04 3.23 3.26
CA LEU A 83 17.66 4.49 2.88
C LEU A 83 16.84 5.60 3.53
N GLU A 84 17.48 6.39 4.38
CA GLU A 84 16.89 7.59 4.98
C GLU A 84 17.36 8.81 4.18
N GLY A 85 16.43 9.67 3.75
CA GLY A 85 16.73 10.86 2.95
C GLY A 85 15.87 11.00 1.68
N ASP A 86 16.14 12.03 0.87
CA ASP A 86 15.55 12.15 -0.47
C ASP A 86 16.34 11.25 -1.43
N PRO A 87 15.71 10.30 -2.15
CA PRO A 87 16.41 9.43 -3.09
C PRO A 87 17.03 10.17 -4.30
N ARG A 88 16.84 11.49 -4.39
CA ARG A 88 17.42 12.37 -5.41
C ARG A 88 18.58 13.23 -4.90
N GLU A 89 18.86 13.20 -3.60
CA GLU A 89 20.04 13.82 -2.97
C GLU A 89 21.11 12.76 -2.69
#